data_AF-A0A8D5U7P7-F1
#
_entry.id   AF-A0A8D5U7P7-F1
#
_cell.length_a   1.000
_cell.length_b   1.000
_cell.length_c   1.000
_cell.angle_alpha   90.00
_cell.angle_beta   90.00
_cell.angle_gamma   90.00
#
_symmetry.space_group_name_H-M   'P 1'
#
loop_
_entity.id
_entity.type
_entity.pdbx_description
1 polymer ?
#
loop_
_entity_poly.entity_id
_entity_poly.type
_entity_poly.pdbx_seq_one_letter_code
_entity_poly.pdbx_strand_id
1 'polypeptide(L)'
;MTDERRRIIFGPTKKISTLKYLLLMLLFSALPSAVVYILADEILYTYSHNSVLSSNLSFLISAILLGISSIYINRYLMRRGIRPPGIRKKEARTKYTLSPESGQPIDEKVIKRYEKALAFSDKESENYIAELAILGMMYLQNAVAYNNKDLYLRAKDYLSKAEEAMHERSVSFETKALVDNLRSKIETYKYRFGER
;
A
#
# COMPACT_ATOMS: atom_id res chain seq x y z
N MET A 1 30.63 -16.35 -8.53
CA MET A 1 29.21 -16.30 -8.96
C MET A 1 28.60 -15.07 -8.33
N THR A 2 28.24 -14.08 -9.15
CA THR A 2 27.70 -12.79 -8.71
C THR A 2 26.27 -12.95 -8.22
N ASP A 3 26.09 -12.75 -6.93
CA ASP A 3 24.83 -12.72 -6.21
C ASP A 3 23.95 -11.56 -6.75
N GLU A 4 22.99 -11.89 -7.64
CA GLU A 4 21.99 -10.95 -8.13
C GLU A 4 21.07 -10.57 -6.96
N ARG A 5 21.45 -9.50 -6.23
CA ARG A 5 20.53 -8.79 -5.34
C ARG A 5 19.35 -8.25 -6.17
N ARG A 6 18.33 -9.06 -6.39
CA ARG A 6 17.08 -8.61 -7.01
C ARG A 6 16.39 -7.66 -6.06
N ARG A 7 16.59 -6.36 -6.30
CA ARG A 7 15.77 -5.32 -5.66
C ARG A 7 14.35 -5.51 -6.16
N ILE A 8 13.46 -5.96 -5.29
CA ILE A 8 12.03 -6.01 -5.59
C ILE A 8 11.53 -4.57 -5.58
N ILE A 9 11.17 -4.06 -6.76
CA ILE A 9 10.69 -2.69 -6.94
C ILE A 9 9.16 -2.72 -7.07
N PHE A 10 8.48 -2.67 -5.92
CA PHE A 10 7.03 -2.54 -5.85
C PHE A 10 6.59 -1.13 -6.20
N GLY A 11 5.45 -0.92 -6.86
CA GLY A 11 4.79 0.38 -7.01
C GLY A 11 3.72 0.38 -8.11
N PRO A 12 2.87 1.41 -8.20
CA PRO A 12 1.76 1.45 -9.14
C PRO A 12 2.22 1.26 -10.59
N THR A 13 1.60 0.27 -11.25
CA THR A 13 1.95 -0.19 -12.60
C THR A 13 1.29 0.66 -13.68
N LYS A 14 0.11 1.21 -13.40
CA LYS A 14 -0.66 2.08 -14.32
C LYS A 14 -0.61 3.52 -13.85
N LYS A 15 -0.57 4.48 -14.77
CA LYS A 15 -0.63 5.92 -14.47
C LYS A 15 -2.02 6.44 -14.85
N ILE A 16 -2.72 7.11 -13.95
CA ILE A 16 -3.96 7.82 -14.30
C ILE A 16 -3.63 9.05 -15.15
N SER A 17 -4.45 9.36 -16.14
CA SER A 17 -4.29 10.62 -16.88
C SER A 17 -4.54 11.81 -15.94
N THR A 18 -3.82 12.91 -16.17
CA THR A 18 -3.94 14.14 -15.37
C THR A 18 -5.38 14.64 -15.32
N LEU A 19 -6.08 14.61 -16.46
CA LEU A 19 -7.47 15.03 -16.58
C LEU A 19 -8.42 14.13 -15.75
N LYS A 20 -8.26 12.81 -15.83
CA LYS A 20 -9.08 11.88 -15.02
C LYS A 20 -8.83 12.08 -13.52
N TYR A 21 -7.59 12.31 -13.13
CA TYR A 21 -7.26 12.58 -11.73
C TYR A 21 -7.82 13.92 -11.25
N LEU A 22 -7.73 14.98 -12.05
CA LEU A 22 -8.33 16.28 -11.74
C LEU A 22 -9.85 16.17 -11.58
N LEU A 23 -10.51 15.43 -12.48
CA LEU A 23 -11.95 15.19 -12.40
C LEU A 23 -12.33 14.42 -11.12
N LEU A 24 -11.54 13.41 -10.75
CA LEU A 24 -11.70 12.68 -9.50
C LEU A 24 -11.55 13.59 -8.27
N MET A 25 -10.51 14.43 -8.26
CA MET A 25 -10.26 15.40 -7.18
C MET A 25 -11.36 16.47 -7.10
N LEU A 26 -11.89 16.90 -8.25
CA LEU A 26 -12.97 17.85 -8.30
C LEU A 26 -14.25 17.25 -7.71
N LEU A 27 -14.59 16.03 -8.11
CA LEU A 27 -15.80 15.33 -7.69
C LEU A 27 -15.78 14.96 -6.20
N PHE A 28 -14.65 14.44 -5.70
CA PHE A 28 -14.56 13.84 -4.36
C PHE A 28 -13.85 14.71 -3.32
N SER A 29 -13.23 15.82 -3.72
CA SER A 29 -12.58 16.74 -2.76
C SER A 29 -13.09 18.16 -2.91
N ALA A 30 -12.99 18.76 -4.10
CA ALA A 30 -13.27 20.18 -4.28
C ALA A 30 -14.76 20.52 -4.07
N LEU A 31 -15.67 19.77 -4.72
CA LEU A 31 -17.11 19.99 -4.58
C LEU A 31 -17.61 19.80 -3.14
N PRO A 32 -17.29 18.68 -2.44
CA PRO A 32 -17.65 18.54 -1.02
C PRO A 32 -17.07 19.66 -0.14
N SER A 33 -15.84 20.10 -0.39
CA SER A 33 -15.20 21.16 0.40
C SER A 33 -15.88 22.52 0.20
N ALA A 34 -16.35 22.81 -1.01
CA ALA A 34 -17.12 24.03 -1.29
C ALA A 34 -18.49 24.01 -0.59
N VAL A 35 -19.19 22.88 -0.62
CA VAL A 35 -20.46 22.73 0.12
C VAL A 35 -20.25 22.92 1.62
N VAL A 36 -19.22 22.27 2.19
CA VAL A 36 -18.87 22.43 3.61
C VAL A 36 -18.48 23.86 3.95
N TYR A 37 -17.82 24.57 3.04
CA TYR A 37 -17.45 25.97 3.27
C TYR A 37 -18.70 26.84 3.43
N ILE A 38 -19.66 26.70 2.51
CA ILE A 38 -20.90 27.49 2.52
C ILE A 38 -21.70 27.20 3.80
N LEU A 39 -21.88 25.93 4.13
CA LEU A 39 -22.64 25.53 5.33
C LEU A 39 -21.94 25.98 6.63
N ALA A 40 -20.62 25.82 6.71
CA ALA A 40 -19.87 26.25 7.88
C ALA A 40 -19.96 27.77 8.05
N ASP A 41 -19.88 28.53 6.95
CA ASP A 41 -19.94 29.98 7.00
C ASP A 41 -21.31 30.48 7.45
N GLU A 42 -22.39 29.89 6.95
CA GLU A 42 -23.74 30.26 7.40
C GLU A 42 -23.95 29.97 8.91
N ILE A 43 -23.51 28.80 9.37
CA ILE A 43 -23.65 28.40 10.78
C ILE A 43 -22.79 29.28 11.70
N LEU A 44 -21.52 29.49 11.33
CA LEU A 44 -20.58 30.26 12.13
C LEU A 44 -20.93 31.75 12.14
N TYR A 45 -21.43 32.28 11.03
CA TYR A 45 -21.94 33.65 10.98
C TYR A 45 -23.14 33.82 11.91
N THR A 46 -24.10 32.88 11.88
CA THR A 46 -25.28 32.91 12.74
C THR A 46 -24.91 32.89 14.23
N TYR A 47 -23.87 32.13 14.61
CA TYR A 47 -23.44 32.04 16.00
C TYR A 47 -22.55 33.24 16.42
N SER A 48 -21.54 33.55 15.63
CA SER A 48 -20.51 34.54 15.99
C SER A 48 -20.89 35.99 15.67
N HIS A 49 -21.89 36.21 14.81
CA HIS A 49 -22.28 37.51 14.27
C HIS A 49 -21.11 38.29 13.65
N ASN A 50 -20.06 37.58 13.23
CA ASN A 50 -18.83 38.16 12.71
C ASN A 50 -18.45 37.48 11.39
N SER A 51 -18.61 38.19 10.29
CA SER A 51 -18.34 37.70 8.94
C SER A 51 -16.87 37.33 8.71
N VAL A 52 -15.94 38.09 9.31
CA VAL A 52 -14.50 37.84 9.16
C VAL A 52 -14.10 36.57 9.91
N LEU A 53 -14.59 36.39 11.13
CA LEU A 53 -14.31 35.21 11.93
C LEU A 53 -14.93 33.95 11.30
N SER A 54 -16.17 34.06 10.84
CA SER A 54 -16.89 32.99 10.16
C SER A 54 -16.15 32.50 8.91
N SER A 55 -15.84 33.41 7.99
CA SER A 55 -15.19 33.05 6.73
C SER A 55 -13.82 32.39 6.94
N ASN A 56 -13.02 32.91 7.89
CA ASN A 56 -11.71 32.33 8.21
C ASN A 56 -11.83 30.91 8.78
N LEU A 57 -12.77 30.66 9.68
CA LEU A 57 -12.99 29.34 10.27
C LEU A 57 -13.54 28.34 9.24
N SER A 58 -14.50 28.76 8.42
CA SER A 58 -15.05 27.94 7.33
C SER A 58 -14.00 27.57 6.30
N PHE A 59 -13.12 28.53 5.96
CA PHE A 59 -11.98 28.26 5.10
C PHE A 59 -11.06 27.19 5.69
N LEU A 60 -10.73 27.28 6.99
CA LEU A 60 -9.89 26.28 7.66
C LEU A 60 -10.54 24.88 7.65
N ILE A 61 -11.83 24.78 7.98
CA ILE A 61 -12.58 23.52 7.99
C ILE A 61 -12.55 22.88 6.59
N SER A 62 -12.87 23.65 5.55
CA SER A 62 -12.87 23.15 4.18
C SER A 62 -11.48 22.81 3.65
N ALA A 63 -10.45 23.58 4.03
CA ALA A 63 -9.06 23.28 3.66
C ALA A 63 -8.57 21.96 4.27
N ILE A 64 -8.91 21.70 5.55
CA ILE A 64 -8.60 20.44 6.22
C ILE A 64 -9.28 19.26 5.51
N LEU A 65 -10.58 19.40 5.20
CA LEU A 65 -11.34 18.37 4.50
C LEU A 65 -10.74 18.07 3.12
N LEU A 66 -10.41 19.12 2.35
CA LEU A 66 -9.76 19.00 1.04
C LEU A 66 -8.45 18.21 1.16
N GLY A 67 -7.62 18.54 2.16
CA GLY A 67 -6.36 17.86 2.43
C GLY A 67 -6.55 16.37 2.77
N ILE A 68 -7.45 16.07 3.69
CA ILE A 68 -7.75 14.69 4.12
C ILE A 68 -8.28 13.87 2.93
N SER A 69 -9.28 14.38 2.19
CA SER A 69 -9.86 13.67 1.04
C SER A 69 -8.80 13.39 -0.03
N SER A 70 -7.95 14.37 -0.33
CA SER A 70 -6.83 14.22 -1.26
C SER A 70 -5.87 13.09 -0.85
N ILE A 71 -5.57 12.96 0.45
CA ILE A 71 -4.74 11.88 0.98
C ILE A 71 -5.43 10.52 0.77
N TYR A 72 -6.72 10.42 1.06
CA TYR A 72 -7.48 9.18 0.90
C TYR A 72 -7.57 8.74 -0.56
N ILE A 73 -7.89 9.67 -1.48
CA ILE A 73 -7.93 9.40 -2.93
C ILE A 73 -6.57 8.90 -3.41
N ASN A 74 -5.48 9.57 -3.03
CA ASN A 74 -4.14 9.16 -3.42
C ASN A 74 -3.77 7.77 -2.89
N ARG A 75 -4.08 7.49 -1.62
CA ARG A 75 -3.86 6.15 -1.03
C ARG A 75 -4.70 5.08 -1.75
N TYR A 76 -5.95 5.39 -2.05
CA TYR A 76 -6.84 4.46 -2.76
C TYR A 76 -6.33 4.13 -4.15
N LEU A 77 -5.93 5.14 -4.93
CA LEU A 77 -5.34 4.95 -6.26
C LEU A 77 -4.07 4.10 -6.18
N MET A 78 -3.18 4.41 -5.24
CA MET A 78 -1.94 3.65 -5.03
C MET A 78 -2.19 2.18 -4.69
N ARG A 79 -3.17 1.88 -3.83
CA ARG A 79 -3.56 0.49 -3.50
C ARG A 79 -4.10 -0.27 -4.72
N ARG A 80 -4.81 0.42 -5.61
CA ARG A 80 -5.24 -0.15 -6.90
C ARG A 80 -4.14 -0.17 -7.96
N GLY A 81 -2.90 0.16 -7.60
CA GLY A 81 -1.76 0.20 -8.51
C GLY A 81 -1.83 1.31 -9.55
N ILE A 82 -2.64 2.33 -9.28
CA ILE A 82 -2.79 3.52 -10.12
C ILE A 82 -1.96 4.64 -9.52
N ARG A 83 -0.97 5.13 -10.26
CA ARG A 83 -0.08 6.21 -9.82
C ARG A 83 -0.75 7.56 -10.03
N PRO A 84 -0.97 8.36 -8.98
CA PRO A 84 -1.38 9.75 -9.14
C PRO A 84 -0.36 10.56 -9.96
N PRO A 85 -0.81 11.60 -10.68
CA PRO A 85 0.10 12.56 -11.28
C PRO A 85 0.87 13.32 -10.16
N GLY A 86 2.11 13.72 -10.44
CA GLY A 86 2.96 14.43 -9.47
C GLY A 86 3.83 13.53 -8.58
N ILE A 87 3.39 12.31 -8.24
CA ILE A 87 4.19 11.40 -7.40
C ILE A 87 5.30 10.74 -8.23
N ARG A 88 6.56 10.91 -7.84
CA ARG A 88 7.70 10.35 -8.60
C ARG A 88 7.65 8.83 -8.55
N LYS A 89 8.09 8.18 -9.64
CA LYS A 89 8.14 6.69 -9.72
C LYS A 89 9.00 6.10 -8.60
N LYS A 90 10.01 6.83 -8.11
CA LYS A 90 10.87 6.44 -6.98
C LYS A 90 10.17 6.56 -5.61
N GLU A 91 9.22 7.48 -5.46
CA GLU A 91 8.46 7.71 -4.22
C GLU A 91 7.28 6.76 -4.10
N ALA A 92 6.64 6.45 -5.22
CA ALA A 92 5.58 5.45 -5.28
C ALA A 92 6.11 4.01 -5.18
N ARG A 93 7.44 3.84 -5.28
CA ARG A 93 8.09 2.54 -5.20
C ARG A 93 8.81 2.36 -3.88
N THR A 94 8.19 1.69 -2.92
CA THR A 94 8.87 1.31 -1.67
C THR A 94 9.89 0.23 -1.98
N LYS A 95 11.15 0.64 -2.13
CA LYS A 95 12.27 -0.29 -2.29
C LYS A 95 12.66 -0.82 -0.92
N TYR A 96 12.12 -1.97 -0.57
CA TYR A 96 12.71 -2.79 0.50
C TYR A 96 13.65 -3.79 -0.15
N THR A 97 14.89 -3.83 0.33
CA THR A 97 15.81 -4.90 -0.02
C THR A 97 15.41 -6.10 0.84
N LEU A 98 14.45 -6.88 0.36
CA LEU A 98 14.01 -8.09 1.04
C LEU A 98 14.96 -9.22 0.66
N SER A 99 15.70 -9.71 1.65
CA SER A 99 16.59 -10.85 1.51
C SER A 99 16.62 -11.57 2.86
N PRO A 100 16.02 -12.76 2.94
CA PRO A 100 16.10 -13.57 4.16
C PRO A 100 17.55 -13.89 4.55
N GLU A 101 18.46 -13.95 3.58
CA GLU A 101 19.89 -14.21 3.76
C GLU A 101 20.61 -13.05 4.47
N SER A 102 20.06 -11.83 4.40
CA SER A 102 20.66 -10.67 5.05
C SER A 102 20.74 -10.82 6.57
N GLY A 103 19.92 -11.68 7.17
CA GLY A 103 19.81 -11.85 8.62
C GLY A 103 19.33 -10.60 9.36
N GLN A 104 19.03 -9.51 8.65
CA GLN A 104 18.56 -8.27 9.23
C GLN A 104 17.05 -8.36 9.45
N PRO A 105 16.56 -8.25 10.70
CA PRO A 105 15.14 -8.24 10.94
C PRO A 105 14.49 -6.95 10.43
N ILE A 106 13.22 -7.06 10.05
CA ILE A 106 12.33 -5.98 9.69
C ILE A 106 11.51 -5.60 10.93
N ASP A 107 11.43 -4.29 11.21
CA ASP A 107 10.62 -3.76 12.30
C ASP A 107 9.16 -4.22 12.18
N GLU A 108 8.62 -4.79 13.27
CA GLU A 108 7.24 -5.26 13.35
C GLU A 108 6.22 -4.16 13.05
N LYS A 109 6.53 -2.90 13.37
CA LYS A 109 5.69 -1.75 13.01
C LYS A 109 5.52 -1.61 11.51
N VAL A 110 6.54 -1.96 10.72
CA VAL A 110 6.47 -1.95 9.25
C VAL A 110 5.58 -3.09 8.77
N ILE A 111 5.78 -4.31 9.28
CA ILE A 111 4.96 -5.47 8.92
C ILE A 111 3.48 -5.21 9.22
N LYS A 112 3.15 -4.70 10.42
CA LYS A 112 1.78 -4.33 10.82
C LYS A 112 1.15 -3.27 9.92
N ARG A 113 1.93 -2.33 9.38
CA ARG A 113 1.43 -1.35 8.41
C ARG A 113 1.07 -2.02 7.08
N TYR A 114 1.89 -2.98 6.64
CA TYR A 114 1.62 -3.74 5.43
C TYR A 114 0.42 -4.68 5.59
N GLU A 115 0.26 -5.36 6.73
CA GLU A 115 -0.94 -6.16 7.03
C GLU A 115 -2.21 -5.31 6.98
N LYS A 116 -2.18 -4.14 7.64
CA LYS A 116 -3.28 -3.19 7.58
C LYS A 116 -3.55 -2.74 6.15
N ALA A 117 -2.53 -2.47 5.35
CA ALA A 117 -2.70 -2.08 3.96
C ALA A 117 -3.34 -3.20 3.12
N LEU A 118 -2.88 -4.44 3.29
CA LEU A 118 -3.39 -5.64 2.62
C LEU A 118 -4.88 -5.88 2.93
N ALA A 119 -5.31 -5.65 4.18
CA ALA A 119 -6.72 -5.81 4.58
C ALA A 119 -7.70 -4.90 3.81
N PHE A 120 -7.20 -3.79 3.26
CA PHE A 120 -7.97 -2.87 2.42
C PHE A 120 -7.60 -2.96 0.94
N SER A 121 -6.79 -3.95 0.56
CA SER A 121 -6.39 -4.16 -0.82
C SER A 121 -7.54 -4.82 -1.59
N ASP A 122 -7.63 -4.49 -2.87
CA ASP A 122 -8.62 -5.10 -3.74
C ASP A 122 -8.20 -6.54 -4.02
N LYS A 123 -8.90 -7.50 -3.42
CA LYS A 123 -8.60 -8.94 -3.53
C LYS A 123 -8.65 -9.44 -4.97
N GLU A 124 -9.32 -8.73 -5.87
CA GLU A 124 -9.39 -9.04 -7.30
C GLU A 124 -8.21 -8.44 -8.09
N SER A 125 -7.45 -7.52 -7.49
CA SER A 125 -6.31 -6.89 -8.16
C SER A 125 -5.05 -7.76 -8.17
N GLU A 126 -4.24 -7.60 -9.22
CA GLU A 126 -2.92 -8.23 -9.29
C GLU A 126 -1.97 -7.75 -8.17
N ASN A 127 -2.12 -6.51 -7.71
CA ASN A 127 -1.29 -5.97 -6.64
C ASN A 127 -1.52 -6.71 -5.33
N TYR A 128 -2.71 -7.26 -5.09
CA TYR A 128 -2.99 -8.05 -3.90
C TYR A 128 -2.08 -9.28 -3.83
N ILE A 129 -1.89 -9.98 -4.95
CA ILE A 129 -0.97 -11.14 -5.04
C ILE A 129 0.47 -10.71 -4.77
N ALA A 130 0.89 -9.57 -5.35
CA ALA A 130 2.23 -9.02 -5.09
C ALA A 130 2.42 -8.62 -3.62
N GLU A 131 1.41 -8.01 -2.99
CA GLU A 131 1.42 -7.63 -1.58
C GLU A 131 1.48 -8.85 -0.65
N LEU A 132 0.76 -9.93 -0.96
CA LEU A 132 0.86 -11.22 -0.26
C LEU A 132 2.28 -11.78 -0.33
N ALA A 133 2.87 -11.84 -1.53
CA ALA A 133 4.23 -12.34 -1.71
C ALA A 133 5.28 -11.51 -0.95
N ILE A 134 5.12 -10.17 -0.94
CA ILE A 134 6.00 -9.26 -0.19
C ILE A 134 5.88 -9.50 1.30
N LEU A 135 4.66 -9.58 1.83
CA LEU A 135 4.43 -9.79 3.25
C LEU A 135 4.95 -11.17 3.70
N GLY A 136 4.76 -12.20 2.87
CA GLY A 136 5.36 -13.52 3.07
C GLY A 136 6.89 -13.45 3.12
N MET A 137 7.52 -12.68 2.23
CA MET A 137 8.98 -12.48 2.23
C MET A 137 9.47 -11.72 3.48
N MET A 138 8.71 -10.73 3.96
CA MET A 138 9.02 -10.02 5.21
C MET A 138 8.98 -10.98 6.42
N TYR A 139 7.94 -11.81 6.50
CA TYR A 139 7.83 -12.82 7.54
C TYR A 139 8.95 -13.85 7.47
N LEU A 140 9.31 -14.30 6.26
CA LEU A 140 10.42 -15.23 6.07
C LEU A 140 11.75 -14.63 6.52
N GLN A 141 12.01 -13.37 6.19
CA GLN A 141 13.21 -12.67 6.63
C GLN A 141 13.30 -12.58 8.16
N ASN A 142 12.18 -12.25 8.83
CA ASN A 142 12.15 -12.24 10.30
C ASN A 142 12.24 -13.65 10.89
N ALA A 143 11.67 -14.66 10.24
CA ALA A 143 11.79 -16.06 10.66
C ALA A 143 13.27 -16.49 10.66
N VAL A 144 14.00 -16.14 9.60
CA VAL A 144 15.43 -16.44 9.45
C VAL A 144 16.28 -15.66 10.46
N ALA A 145 15.99 -14.36 10.66
CA ALA A 145 16.71 -13.49 11.59
C ALA A 145 16.53 -13.94 13.06
N TYR A 146 15.31 -14.31 13.45
CA TYR A 146 14.98 -14.70 14.82
C TYR A 146 14.98 -16.21 15.06
N ASN A 147 15.26 -17.01 14.03
CA ASN A 147 15.11 -18.47 14.06
C ASN A 147 13.73 -18.92 14.58
N ASN A 148 12.66 -18.27 14.12
CA ASN A 148 11.30 -18.44 14.64
C ASN A 148 10.41 -19.19 13.63
N LYS A 149 9.95 -20.38 14.02
CA LYS A 149 9.09 -21.26 13.19
C LYS A 149 7.70 -20.67 12.92
N ASP A 150 7.10 -19.95 13.87
CA ASP A 150 5.77 -19.38 13.68
C ASP A 150 5.76 -18.32 12.58
N LEU A 151 6.82 -17.51 12.51
CA LEU A 151 7.00 -16.53 11.43
C LEU A 151 7.22 -17.23 10.07
N TYR A 152 7.92 -18.37 10.07
CA TYR A 152 8.07 -19.19 8.86
C TYR A 152 6.73 -19.76 8.39
N LEU A 153 5.91 -20.28 9.30
CA LEU A 153 4.56 -20.78 8.98
C LEU A 153 3.65 -19.66 8.46
N ARG A 154 3.74 -18.44 9.02
CA ARG A 154 3.04 -17.27 8.46
C ARG A 154 3.50 -16.95 7.03
N ALA A 155 4.81 -17.01 6.76
CA ALA A 155 5.32 -16.80 5.41
C ALA A 155 4.73 -17.81 4.41
N LYS A 156 4.60 -19.07 4.81
CA LYS A 156 3.93 -20.12 4.01
C LYS A 156 2.44 -19.85 3.80
N ASP A 157 1.72 -19.40 4.82
CA ASP A 157 0.31 -19.03 4.70
C ASP A 157 0.12 -17.90 3.67
N TYR A 158 0.99 -16.87 3.69
CA TYR A 158 0.97 -15.82 2.68
C TYR A 158 1.34 -16.32 1.27
N LEU A 159 2.28 -17.26 1.15
CA LEU A 159 2.59 -17.91 -0.13
C LEU A 159 1.37 -18.65 -0.68
N SER A 160 0.71 -19.47 0.16
CA SER A 160 -0.46 -20.26 -0.25
C SER A 160 -1.60 -19.35 -0.75
N LYS A 161 -1.88 -18.26 -0.03
CA LYS A 161 -2.86 -17.25 -0.46
C LYS A 161 -2.49 -16.58 -1.79
N ALA A 162 -1.20 -16.31 -2.01
CA ALA A 162 -0.72 -15.70 -3.24
C ALA A 162 -0.86 -16.65 -4.43
N GLU A 163 -0.56 -17.93 -4.23
CA GLU A 163 -0.69 -18.98 -5.24
C GLU A 163 -2.14 -19.26 -5.61
N GLU A 164 -3.03 -19.34 -4.62
CA GLU A 164 -4.48 -19.49 -4.82
C GLU A 164 -5.03 -18.32 -5.66
N ALA A 165 -4.76 -17.09 -5.24
CA ALA A 165 -5.20 -15.91 -5.98
C ALA A 165 -4.58 -15.81 -7.39
N MET A 166 -3.36 -16.32 -7.59
CA MET A 166 -2.69 -16.40 -8.89
C MET A 166 -3.26 -17.51 -9.79
N HIS A 167 -3.82 -18.59 -9.23
CA HIS A 167 -4.47 -19.63 -10.01
C HIS A 167 -5.81 -19.17 -10.61
N GLU A 168 -6.53 -18.29 -9.91
CA GLU A 168 -7.83 -17.78 -10.35
C GLU A 168 -7.75 -16.81 -11.53
N ARG A 169 -6.56 -16.25 -11.83
CA ARG A 169 -6.43 -15.15 -12.81
C ARG A 169 -5.07 -15.08 -13.47
N SER A 170 -5.01 -14.51 -14.66
CA SER A 170 -3.74 -14.20 -15.30
C SER A 170 -3.03 -13.05 -14.58
N VAL A 171 -1.74 -13.25 -14.29
CA VAL A 171 -0.87 -12.26 -13.64
C VAL A 171 0.28 -11.87 -14.56
N SER A 172 0.85 -10.68 -14.36
CA SER A 172 2.05 -10.30 -15.09
C SER A 172 3.24 -11.16 -14.70
N PHE A 173 4.24 -11.18 -15.59
CA PHE A 173 5.51 -11.84 -15.34
C PHE A 173 6.21 -11.32 -14.07
N GLU A 174 6.08 -10.02 -13.76
CA GLU A 174 6.68 -9.41 -12.57
C GLU A 174 6.07 -9.98 -11.29
N THR A 175 4.74 -10.04 -11.21
CA THR A 175 4.03 -10.59 -10.03
C THR A 175 4.29 -12.08 -9.87
N LYS A 176 4.26 -12.84 -10.98
CA LYS A 176 4.60 -14.27 -10.96
C LYS A 176 6.01 -14.51 -10.42
N ALA A 177 6.99 -13.72 -10.88
CA ALA A 177 8.37 -13.83 -10.42
C ALA A 177 8.52 -13.53 -8.91
N LEU A 178 7.66 -12.70 -8.31
CA LEU A 178 7.67 -12.46 -6.86
C LEU A 178 7.18 -13.68 -6.09
N VAL A 179 6.08 -14.28 -6.52
CA VAL A 179 5.51 -15.49 -5.91
C VAL A 179 6.50 -16.64 -6.04
N ASP A 180 7.07 -16.85 -7.23
CA ASP A 180 8.07 -17.89 -7.47
C ASP A 180 9.35 -17.68 -6.64
N ASN A 181 9.78 -16.43 -6.46
CA ASN A 181 10.91 -16.10 -5.60
C ASN A 181 10.61 -16.41 -4.12
N LEU A 182 9.42 -16.06 -3.62
CA LEU A 182 9.01 -16.43 -2.26
C LEU A 182 8.98 -17.95 -2.09
N ARG A 183 8.38 -18.69 -3.03
CA ARG A 183 8.35 -20.15 -3.05
C ARG A 183 9.75 -20.74 -2.96
N SER A 184 10.65 -20.28 -3.84
CA SER A 184 12.04 -20.75 -3.85
C SER A 184 12.78 -20.49 -2.52
N LYS A 185 12.58 -19.32 -1.90
CA LYS A 185 13.20 -19.01 -0.61
C LYS A 185 12.59 -19.84 0.53
N ILE A 186 11.27 -20.02 0.58
CA ILE A 186 10.62 -20.89 1.58
C ILE A 186 11.16 -22.32 1.49
N GLU A 187 11.32 -22.83 0.27
CA GLU A 187 11.86 -24.17 0.02
C GLU A 187 13.32 -24.28 0.50
N THR A 188 14.12 -23.23 0.26
CA THR A 188 15.52 -23.16 0.73
C THR A 188 15.63 -23.28 2.24
N TYR A 189 14.69 -22.70 3.00
CA TYR A 189 14.71 -22.70 4.46
C TYR A 189 13.88 -23.81 5.12
N LYS A 190 13.23 -24.69 4.36
CA LYS A 190 12.29 -25.69 4.92
C LYS A 190 12.92 -26.58 6.00
N TYR A 191 14.13 -27.07 5.75
CA TYR A 191 14.83 -27.96 6.69
C TYR A 191 15.23 -27.25 7.98
N ARG A 192 15.53 -25.94 7.91
CA ARG A 192 15.91 -25.14 9.08
C ARG A 192 14.76 -25.03 10.09
N PHE A 193 13.52 -25.07 9.63
CA PHE A 193 12.32 -24.98 10.47
C PHE A 193 11.63 -26.33 10.69
N GLY A 194 12.32 -27.42 10.34
CA GLY A 194 11.88 -28.79 10.62
C GLY A 194 10.74 -29.28 9.72
N GLU A 195 10.63 -28.76 8.50
CA GLU A 195 9.73 -29.28 7.48
C GLU A 195 10.45 -30.26 6.55
N ARG A 196 9.76 -31.34 6.19
CA ARG A 196 10.24 -32.43 5.33
C ARG A 196 9.37 -32.52 4.09
#